data_AF-Q7NEU9-F1
#
_entry.id   AF-Q7NEU9-F1
#
_cell.length_a   1.000
_cell.length_b   1.000
_cell.length_c   1.000
_cell.angle_alpha   90.00
_cell.angle_beta   90.00
_cell.angle_gamma   90.00
#
_symmetry.space_group_name_H-M   'P 1'
#
loop_
_entity.id
_entity.type
_entity.pdbx_description
1 polymer ?
#
loop_
_entity_poly.entity_id
_entity_poly.type
_entity_poly.pdbx_seq_one_letter_code
_entity_poly.pdbx_strand_id
1 'polypeptide(L)'
;MTCQIPCQVKKLDTILQELYRSLERKIDFAFLKSDTQSGEGFVLQGAEQYLREDCLALELELNRYPLCKGMFLENEIKTFLAERGFRVAGWTGYQNSFASQADYLFVRETPCSPRERATIALIESIYNPSRPQRKIKQPSLKARLAARVRRATGSLSAHLGRQ
;
A
#
# COMPACT_ATOMS: atom_id res chain seq x y z
N MET A 1 -17.53 -28.32 -12.71
CA MET A 1 -16.92 -28.78 -11.45
C MET A 1 -15.95 -27.71 -11.00
N THR A 2 -16.18 -27.07 -9.86
CA THR A 2 -15.23 -26.14 -9.24
C THR A 2 -14.25 -26.94 -8.38
N CYS A 3 -12.96 -26.91 -8.71
CA CYS A 3 -11.92 -27.46 -7.85
C CYS A 3 -11.77 -26.53 -6.64
N GLN A 4 -12.19 -26.99 -5.45
CA GLN A 4 -11.94 -26.27 -4.21
C GLN A 4 -10.63 -26.76 -3.61
N ILE A 5 -9.61 -25.91 -3.63
CA ILE A 5 -8.35 -26.15 -2.93
C ILE A 5 -8.48 -25.53 -1.53
N PRO A 6 -8.41 -26.32 -0.45
CA PRO A 6 -8.44 -25.77 0.90
C PRO A 6 -7.18 -24.92 1.14
N CYS A 7 -7.38 -23.68 1.60
CA CYS A 7 -6.31 -22.78 2.00
C CYS A 7 -6.50 -22.40 3.47
N GLN A 8 -5.45 -22.57 4.28
CA GLN A 8 -5.48 -22.12 5.67
C GLN A 8 -5.25 -20.61 5.71
N VAL A 9 -6.15 -19.89 6.39
CA VAL A 9 -6.03 -18.45 6.61
C VAL A 9 -5.71 -18.21 8.08
N LYS A 10 -4.71 -17.37 8.36
CA LYS A 10 -4.32 -16.95 9.71
C LYS A 10 -4.31 -15.44 9.81
N LYS A 11 -4.56 -14.93 11.02
CA LYS A 11 -4.39 -13.51 11.36
C LYS A 11 -2.91 -13.15 11.35
N LEU A 12 -2.57 -11.92 10.96
CA LEU A 12 -1.18 -11.44 10.97
C LEU A 12 -0.55 -11.54 12.36
N ASP A 13 -1.28 -11.14 13.41
CA ASP A 13 -0.80 -11.23 14.79
C ASP A 13 -0.44 -12.68 15.18
N THR A 14 -1.24 -13.67 14.75
CA THR A 14 -0.95 -15.10 14.95
C THR A 14 0.31 -15.52 14.21
N ILE A 15 0.48 -15.09 12.96
CA ILE A 15 1.66 -15.40 12.15
C ILE A 15 2.92 -14.81 12.80
N LEU A 16 2.86 -13.55 13.25
CA LEU A 16 3.99 -12.90 13.90
C LEU A 16 4.36 -13.59 15.22
N GLN A 17 3.37 -13.98 16.02
CA GLN A 17 3.60 -14.72 17.25
C GLN A 17 4.28 -16.08 17.01
N GLU A 18 3.81 -16.84 16.02
CA GLU A 18 4.42 -18.12 15.62
C GLU A 18 5.86 -17.91 15.12
N LEU A 19 6.08 -16.87 14.31
CA LEU A 19 7.39 -16.51 13.80
C LEU A 19 8.38 -16.16 14.93
N TYR A 20 7.99 -15.31 15.87
CA TYR A 20 8.84 -14.93 16.99
C TYR A 20 9.18 -16.11 17.89
N ARG A 21 8.22 -17.03 18.10
CA ARG A 21 8.49 -18.28 18.81
C ARG A 21 9.52 -19.14 18.09
N SER A 22 9.38 -19.29 16.78
CA SER A 22 10.31 -20.10 15.96
C SER A 22 11.71 -19.50 15.88
N LEU A 23 11.84 -18.17 15.97
CA LEU A 23 13.13 -17.48 15.87
C LEU A 23 13.78 -17.22 17.23
N GLU A 24 13.08 -17.51 18.33
CA GLU A 24 13.49 -17.21 19.71
C GLU A 24 13.87 -15.73 19.94
N ARG A 25 13.38 -14.83 19.08
CA ARG A 25 13.60 -13.38 19.16
C ARG A 25 12.51 -12.61 18.42
N LYS A 26 12.27 -11.37 18.88
CA LYS A 26 11.43 -10.41 18.16
C LYS A 26 12.21 -9.79 17.00
N ILE A 27 11.53 -9.64 15.85
CA ILE A 27 12.01 -8.86 14.71
C ILE A 27 11.10 -7.64 14.55
N ASP A 28 11.72 -6.46 14.43
CA ASP A 28 11.04 -5.20 14.21
C ASP A 28 10.54 -5.12 12.76
N PHE A 29 9.23 -5.24 12.57
CA PHE A 29 8.58 -5.02 11.28
C PHE A 29 7.89 -3.65 11.28
N ALA A 30 8.63 -2.58 11.02
CA ALA A 30 8.08 -1.22 11.08
C ALA A 30 7.10 -0.86 9.93
N PHE A 31 7.00 -1.70 8.88
CA PHE A 31 6.26 -1.37 7.67
C PHE A 31 5.43 -2.55 7.19
N LEU A 32 4.16 -2.31 6.86
CA LEU A 32 3.26 -3.28 6.26
C LEU A 32 2.84 -2.85 4.86
N LYS A 33 3.11 -3.69 3.86
CA LYS A 33 2.50 -3.57 2.54
C LYS A 33 1.41 -4.63 2.39
N SER A 34 0.22 -4.22 1.97
CA SER A 34 -0.88 -5.14 1.66
C SER A 34 -1.50 -4.80 0.30
N ASP A 35 -1.65 -5.82 -0.51
CA ASP A 35 -2.22 -5.79 -1.86
C ASP A 35 -3.04 -7.07 -1.99
N THR A 36 -4.28 -7.00 -1.49
CA THR A 36 -5.15 -8.18 -1.30
C THR A 36 -6.43 -8.10 -2.12
N GLN A 37 -6.43 -7.30 -3.19
CA GLN A 37 -7.55 -7.15 -4.12
C GLN A 37 -8.91 -7.00 -3.40
N SER A 38 -9.02 -6.07 -2.45
CA SER A 38 -10.22 -5.80 -1.62
C SER A 38 -10.30 -6.53 -0.27
N GLY A 39 -9.24 -7.25 0.13
CA GLY A 39 -9.13 -7.95 1.41
C GLY A 39 -8.53 -7.12 2.56
N GLU A 40 -8.20 -5.84 2.32
CA GLU A 40 -7.33 -5.05 3.20
C GLU A 40 -7.94 -4.91 4.61
N GLY A 41 -9.25 -4.76 4.72
CA GLY A 41 -9.95 -4.69 6.00
C GLY A 41 -9.75 -5.94 6.86
N PHE A 42 -9.80 -7.14 6.27
CA PHE A 42 -9.58 -8.40 6.99
C PHE A 42 -8.13 -8.57 7.44
N VAL A 43 -7.19 -8.12 6.62
CA VAL A 43 -5.76 -8.09 6.99
C VAL A 43 -5.56 -7.19 8.22
N LEU A 44 -6.13 -5.99 8.19
CA LEU A 44 -6.00 -5.02 9.27
C LEU A 44 -6.67 -5.50 10.57
N GLN A 45 -7.86 -6.10 10.48
CA GLN A 45 -8.54 -6.72 11.63
C GLN A 45 -7.74 -7.90 12.22
N GLY A 46 -6.96 -8.59 11.39
CA GLY A 46 -6.04 -9.64 11.83
C GLY A 46 -4.71 -9.14 12.38
N ALA A 47 -4.49 -7.82 12.41
CA ALA A 47 -3.22 -7.18 12.71
C ALA A 47 -3.31 -6.17 13.86
N GLU A 48 -4.34 -6.24 14.72
CA GLU A 48 -4.59 -5.22 15.76
C GLU A 48 -3.40 -5.00 16.69
N GLN A 49 -2.76 -6.08 17.16
CA GLN A 49 -1.62 -5.93 18.06
C GLN A 49 -0.43 -5.32 17.32
N TYR A 50 -0.14 -5.83 16.12
CA TYR A 50 0.90 -5.29 15.25
C TYR A 50 0.70 -3.80 14.93
N LEU A 51 -0.53 -3.40 14.58
CA LEU A 51 -0.91 -2.02 14.31
C LEU A 51 -0.81 -1.12 15.53
N ARG A 52 -0.86 -1.66 16.74
CA ARG A 52 -0.72 -0.88 17.98
C ARG A 52 0.73 -0.71 18.39
N GLU A 53 1.52 -1.76 18.27
CA GLU A 53 2.82 -1.86 18.95
C GLU A 53 4.02 -1.68 18.01
N ASP A 54 3.93 -2.19 16.78
CA ASP A 54 5.11 -2.39 15.93
C ASP A 54 5.04 -1.60 14.61
N CYS A 55 3.85 -1.39 14.08
CA CYS A 55 3.67 -0.77 12.77
C CYS A 55 3.91 0.75 12.81
N LEU A 56 4.78 1.27 11.96
CA LEU A 56 5.02 2.71 11.84
C LEU A 56 4.45 3.30 10.55
N ALA A 57 4.29 2.47 9.52
CA ALA A 57 3.71 2.90 8.26
C ALA A 57 3.11 1.72 7.49
N LEU A 58 2.15 2.04 6.62
CA LEU A 58 1.47 1.09 5.77
C LEU A 58 1.40 1.59 4.34
N GLU A 59 1.52 0.68 3.38
CA GLU A 59 1.07 0.88 2.01
C GLU A 59 -0.08 -0.07 1.71
N LEU A 60 -1.24 0.48 1.36
CA LEU A 60 -2.45 -0.28 1.07
C LEU A 60 -3.03 0.11 -0.28
N GLU A 61 -3.42 -0.87 -1.09
CA GLU A 61 -4.25 -0.66 -2.28
C GLU A 61 -5.73 -0.56 -1.85
N LEU A 62 -6.32 0.63 -1.94
CA LEU A 62 -7.69 0.87 -1.49
C LEU A 62 -8.63 1.11 -2.67
N ASN A 63 -9.85 0.60 -2.53
CA ASN A 63 -10.91 0.70 -3.51
C ASN A 63 -11.95 1.75 -3.08
N ARG A 64 -12.42 2.57 -4.03
CA ARG A 64 -13.52 3.52 -3.78
C ARG A 64 -14.91 2.97 -4.08
N TYR A 65 -14.99 1.81 -4.75
CA TYR A 65 -16.23 1.15 -5.13
C TYR A 65 -16.28 -0.28 -4.57
N PRO A 66 -17.47 -0.78 -4.20
CA PRO A 66 -17.63 -2.12 -3.64
C PRO A 66 -17.63 -3.18 -4.75
N LEU A 67 -16.43 -3.59 -5.20
CA LEU A 67 -16.25 -4.63 -6.23
C LEU A 67 -16.64 -6.03 -5.73
N CYS A 68 -16.51 -6.28 -4.43
CA CYS A 68 -16.82 -7.54 -3.77
C CYS A 68 -17.79 -7.34 -2.60
N LYS A 69 -18.62 -8.33 -2.31
CA LYS A 69 -19.55 -8.28 -1.16
C LYS A 69 -18.76 -8.27 0.16
N GLY A 70 -19.07 -7.31 1.03
CA GLY A 70 -18.48 -7.23 2.38
C GLY A 70 -17.05 -6.71 2.41
N MET A 71 -16.55 -6.13 1.32
CA MET A 71 -15.26 -5.45 1.33
C MET A 71 -15.34 -4.10 2.04
N PHE A 72 -14.21 -3.68 2.60
CA PHE A 72 -14.03 -2.35 3.15
C PHE A 72 -13.64 -1.37 2.04
N LEU A 73 -14.25 -0.20 2.04
CA LEU A 73 -13.93 0.88 1.12
C LEU A 73 -12.85 1.80 1.70
N GLU A 74 -12.26 2.58 0.81
CA GLU A 74 -11.20 3.55 1.12
C GLU A 74 -11.50 4.40 2.36
N ASN A 75 -12.71 4.97 2.48
CA ASN A 75 -13.07 5.83 3.60
C ASN A 75 -13.15 5.06 4.92
N GLU A 76 -13.63 3.81 4.90
CA GLU A 76 -13.75 2.98 6.10
C GLU A 76 -12.35 2.60 6.62
N ILE A 77 -11.44 2.24 5.72
CA ILE A 77 -10.04 1.95 6.07
C ILE A 77 -9.32 3.21 6.60
N LYS A 78 -9.55 4.37 5.96
CA LYS A 78 -8.99 5.63 6.45
C LYS A 78 -9.46 5.96 7.87
N THR A 79 -10.75 5.80 8.15
CA THR A 79 -11.31 6.00 9.50
C THR A 79 -10.71 5.01 10.49
N PHE A 80 -10.68 3.72 10.14
CA PHE A 80 -10.12 2.66 10.98
C PHE A 80 -8.66 2.94 11.37
N LEU A 81 -7.84 3.39 10.42
CA LEU A 81 -6.44 3.71 10.66
C LEU A 81 -6.25 5.03 11.41
N ALA A 82 -7.09 6.04 11.15
CA ALA A 82 -7.07 7.30 11.89
C ALA A 82 -7.36 7.09 13.38
N GLU A 83 -8.34 6.24 13.73
CA GLU A 83 -8.64 5.85 15.11
C GLU A 83 -7.46 5.15 15.81
N ARG A 84 -6.53 4.59 15.03
CA ARG A 84 -5.29 3.95 15.51
C ARG A 84 -4.07 4.87 15.41
N GLY A 85 -4.27 6.17 15.19
CA GLY A 85 -3.20 7.16 15.18
C GLY A 85 -2.34 7.16 13.92
N PHE A 86 -2.89 6.73 12.79
CA PHE A 86 -2.24 6.86 11.48
C PHE A 86 -2.84 7.99 10.66
N ARG A 87 -1.99 8.68 9.89
CA ARG A 87 -2.39 9.70 8.92
C ARG A 87 -2.02 9.30 7.51
N VAL A 88 -2.75 9.79 6.52
CA VAL A 88 -2.37 9.66 5.10
C VAL A 88 -1.17 10.56 4.80
N ALA A 89 -0.02 9.96 4.49
CA ALA A 89 1.18 10.66 4.06
C ALA A 89 1.20 10.92 2.55
N GLY A 90 0.61 10.02 1.76
CA GLY A 90 0.48 10.21 0.32
C GLY A 90 -0.30 9.11 -0.37
N TRP A 91 -0.49 9.26 -1.68
CA TRP A 91 -1.30 8.34 -2.48
C TRP A 91 -0.95 8.40 -3.97
N THR A 92 -1.22 7.37 -4.76
CA THR A 92 -0.84 7.35 -6.19
C THR A 92 -1.78 8.17 -7.08
N GLY A 93 -2.94 8.59 -6.55
CA GLY A 93 -4.06 9.02 -7.39
C GLY A 93 -4.81 7.81 -7.94
N TYR A 94 -6.11 7.96 -8.22
CA TYR A 94 -6.90 6.85 -8.75
C TYR A 94 -6.33 6.30 -10.07
N GLN A 95 -6.16 4.99 -10.11
CA GLN A 95 -5.65 4.19 -11.23
C GLN A 95 -6.71 3.18 -11.69
N ASN A 96 -6.35 2.38 -12.69
CA ASN A 96 -7.13 1.27 -13.26
C ASN A 96 -8.46 1.70 -13.89
N SER A 97 -9.17 0.71 -14.43
CA SER A 97 -10.50 0.91 -15.02
C SER A 97 -11.43 1.55 -14.00
N PHE A 98 -12.21 2.53 -14.46
CA PHE A 98 -13.15 3.33 -13.66
C PHE A 98 -12.53 4.19 -12.56
N ALA A 99 -11.19 4.36 -12.55
CA ALA A 99 -10.49 5.11 -11.50
C ALA A 99 -10.86 4.55 -10.10
N SER A 100 -10.88 3.22 -9.99
CA SER A 100 -11.48 2.47 -8.87
C SER A 100 -10.54 2.30 -7.67
N GLN A 101 -9.23 2.38 -7.89
CA GLN A 101 -8.20 1.98 -6.92
C GLN A 101 -7.11 3.03 -6.78
N ALA A 102 -6.53 3.16 -5.59
CA ALA A 102 -5.30 3.92 -5.39
C ALA A 102 -4.48 3.29 -4.27
N ASP A 103 -3.16 3.36 -4.40
CA ASP A 103 -2.26 3.03 -3.29
C ASP A 103 -2.20 4.22 -2.35
N TYR A 104 -2.30 3.95 -1.06
CA TYR A 104 -2.17 4.94 0.00
C TYR A 104 -1.00 4.58 0.91
N LEU A 105 -0.16 5.58 1.18
CA LEU A 105 0.84 5.54 2.23
C LEU A 105 0.25 6.14 3.50
N PHE A 106 0.16 5.34 4.55
CA PHE A 106 -0.17 5.75 5.90
C PHE A 106 1.08 5.75 6.76
N VAL A 107 1.20 6.69 7.69
CA VAL A 107 2.30 6.75 8.66
C VAL A 107 1.75 7.08 10.04
N ARG A 108 2.42 6.60 11.08
CA ARG A 108 2.09 6.94 12.46
C ARG A 108 2.16 8.45 12.63
N GLU A 109 1.12 9.04 13.22
CA GLU A 109 1.03 10.47 13.42
C GLU A 109 1.96 10.95 14.53
N THR A 110 2.02 10.19 15.63
CA THR A 110 2.82 10.52 16.82
C THR A 110 3.83 9.42 17.11
N PRO A 111 5.07 9.50 16.59
CA PRO A 111 6.15 8.56 16.93
C PRO A 111 6.67 8.79 18.35
N CYS A 112 6.82 7.70 19.10
CA CYS A 112 7.18 7.70 20.52
C CYS A 112 8.69 7.83 20.77
N SER A 113 9.53 7.56 19.75
CA SER A 113 10.99 7.55 19.90
C SER A 113 11.74 8.26 18.76
N PRO A 114 13.00 8.71 18.97
CA PRO A 114 13.85 9.23 17.90
C PRO A 114 14.06 8.21 16.77
N ARG A 115 14.16 6.93 17.10
CA ARG A 115 14.32 5.83 16.13
C ARG A 115 13.10 5.74 15.22
N GLU A 116 11.89 5.74 15.78
CA GLU A 116 10.64 5.73 15.00
C GLU A 116 10.53 6.93 14.08
N ARG A 117 10.87 8.13 14.57
CA ARG A 117 10.92 9.34 13.73
C ARG A 117 11.85 9.18 12.53
N ALA A 118 13.05 8.64 12.76
CA ALA A 118 14.01 8.39 11.70
C ALA A 118 13.50 7.34 10.70
N THR A 119 12.86 6.27 11.18
CA THR A 119 12.26 5.24 10.33
C THR A 119 11.12 5.79 9.48
N ILE A 120 10.22 6.58 10.06
CA ILE A 120 9.12 7.22 9.30
C ILE A 120 9.70 8.18 8.25
N ALA A 121 10.70 8.99 8.59
CA ALA A 121 11.36 9.90 7.65
C ALA A 121 12.03 9.14 6.49
N LEU A 122 12.68 8.01 6.77
CA LEU A 122 13.25 7.13 5.75
C LEU A 122 12.15 6.62 4.81
N ILE A 123 11.03 6.12 5.35
CA ILE A 123 9.91 5.62 4.56
C ILE A 123 9.32 6.73 3.69
N GLU A 124 9.02 7.90 4.26
CA GLU A 124 8.50 9.05 3.51
C GLU A 124 9.50 9.49 2.40
N SER A 125 10.81 9.38 2.62
CA SER A 125 11.82 9.70 1.60
C SER A 125 11.80 8.73 0.41
N ILE A 126 11.51 7.44 0.65
CA ILE A 126 11.43 6.41 -0.39
C ILE A 126 10.20 6.65 -1.29
N TYR A 127 9.05 6.94 -0.68
CA TYR A 127 7.81 7.16 -1.42
C TYR A 127 7.70 8.57 -2.00
N ASN A 128 8.45 9.52 -1.44
CA ASN A 128 8.59 10.91 -1.87
C ASN A 128 7.25 11.58 -2.22
N PRO A 129 6.30 11.70 -1.27
CA PRO A 129 5.01 12.30 -1.53
C PRO A 129 5.16 13.76 -1.96
N SER A 130 4.86 14.03 -3.22
CA SER A 130 4.98 15.36 -3.83
C SER A 130 3.98 16.36 -3.23
N ARG A 131 4.43 17.58 -2.91
CA ARG A 131 3.54 18.67 -2.49
C ARG A 131 2.97 19.40 -3.72
N PRO A 132 1.71 19.87 -3.71
CA PRO A 132 0.72 19.85 -2.62
C PRO A 132 -0.18 18.59 -2.59
N GLN A 133 -0.22 17.80 -3.66
CA GLN A 133 -1.20 16.71 -3.85
C GLN A 133 -0.89 15.42 -3.08
N ARG A 134 0.27 15.37 -2.41
CA ARG A 134 0.86 14.21 -1.74
C ARG A 134 0.95 12.98 -2.64
N LYS A 135 1.23 13.18 -3.94
CA LYS A 135 1.31 12.06 -4.89
C LYS A 135 2.61 11.27 -4.69
N ILE A 136 2.50 9.96 -4.51
CA ILE A 136 3.62 9.01 -4.40
C ILE A 136 3.83 8.25 -5.72
N LYS A 137 4.96 7.53 -5.83
CA LYS A 137 5.33 6.71 -7.01
C LYS A 137 5.28 7.45 -8.35
N GLN A 138 5.53 8.76 -8.35
CA GLN A 138 5.55 9.49 -9.62
C GLN A 138 6.78 9.12 -10.45
N PRO A 139 6.63 8.85 -11.76
CA PRO A 139 7.76 8.62 -12.63
C PRO A 139 8.64 9.87 -12.70
N SER A 140 9.96 9.67 -12.60
CA SER A 140 10.94 10.75 -12.69
C SER A 140 10.82 11.50 -14.02
N LEU A 141 11.27 12.76 -14.07
CA LEU A 141 11.28 13.56 -15.31
C LEU A 141 11.98 12.82 -16.46
N LYS A 142 13.09 12.14 -16.18
CA LYS A 142 13.81 11.29 -17.16
C LYS A 142 12.93 10.13 -17.65
N ALA A 143 12.24 9.44 -16.75
CA ALA A 143 11.33 8.34 -17.12
C ALA A 143 10.15 8.85 -17.98
N ARG A 144 9.60 10.03 -17.65
CA ARG A 144 8.53 10.67 -18.43
C ARG A 144 9.00 11.09 -19.82
N LEU A 145 10.20 11.64 -19.94
CA LEU A 145 10.80 11.97 -21.24
C LEU A 145 11.05 10.71 -22.08
N ALA A 146 11.65 9.68 -21.49
CA ALA A 146 11.93 8.42 -22.18
C ALA A 146 10.65 7.71 -22.65
N ALA A 147 9.56 7.77 -21.87
CA ALA A 147 8.26 7.25 -22.27
C ALA A 147 7.64 8.05 -23.43
N ARG A 148 7.79 9.38 -23.44
CA ARG A 148 7.34 10.24 -24.55
C ARG A 148 8.10 9.93 -25.84
N VAL A 149 9.42 9.82 -25.77
CA VAL A 149 10.27 9.47 -26.94
C VAL A 149 9.86 8.10 -27.49
N ARG A 150 9.68 7.09 -26.63
CA ARG A 150 9.24 5.75 -27.06
C ARG A 150 7.87 5.73 -27.72
N ARG A 151 6.91 6.56 -27.26
CA ARG A 151 5.60 6.69 -27.93
C ARG A 151 5.71 7.35 -29.29
N ALA A 152 6.53 8.38 -29.41
CA ALA A 152 6.75 9.09 -30.68
C ALA A 152 7.44 8.19 -31.72
N THR A 153 8.44 7.42 -31.32
CA THR A 153 9.12 6.47 -32.23
C THR A 153 8.25 5.25 -32.56
N GLY A 154 7.46 4.75 -31.60
CA GLY A 154 6.50 3.68 -31.84
C GLY A 154 5.36 4.06 -32.80
N SER A 155 4.90 5.33 -32.79
CA SER A 155 3.91 5.81 -33.76
C SER A 155 4.48 5.98 -35.17
N LEU A 156 5.77 6.28 -35.29
CA LEU A 156 6.47 6.39 -36.58
C LEU A 156 6.63 5.02 -37.26
N SER A 157 6.95 3.96 -36.52
CA SER A 157 7.02 2.59 -37.07
C SER A 157 5.64 2.03 -37.45
N ALA A 158 4.56 2.41 -36.75
CA ALA A 158 3.21 1.97 -37.07
C ALA A 158 2.62 2.62 -38.34
N HIS A 159 3.15 3.77 -38.77
CA HIS A 159 2.75 4.44 -40.01
C HIS A 159 3.52 3.95 -41.25
N LEU A 160 4.72 3.39 -41.07
CA LEU A 160 5.56 2.88 -42.16
C LEU A 160 5.34 1.39 -42.48
N GLY A 161 4.54 0.67 -41.68
CA GLY A 161 4.18 -0.74 -41.91
C GLY A 161 2.85 -0.97 -42.64
N ARG A 162 2.23 0.07 -43.20
CA ARG A 162 1.06 0.00 -44.10
C ARG A 162 1.43 0.60 -45.46
N GLN A 163 2.31 -0.06 -46.19
CA GLN A 163 2.42 0.07 -47.65
C GLN A 163 2.52 -1.33 -48.23
#